data_AF-A0A953TI10-F1
#
_entry.id   AF-A0A953TI10-F1
#
_cell.length_a   1.000
_cell.length_b   1.000
_cell.length_c   1.000
_cell.angle_alpha   90.00
_cell.angle_beta   90.00
_cell.angle_gamma   90.00
#
_symmetry.space_group_name_H-M   'P 1'
#
loop_
_entity.id
_entity.type
_entity.pdbx_description
1 polymer ?
#
loop_
_entity_poly.entity_id
_entity_poly.type
_entity_poly.pdbx_seq_one_letter_code
_entity_poly.pdbx_strand_id
1 'polypeptide(L)' 'MTLSHLQAMLLFALAISVAFGFLGRRRPAERARFIVWSFLVFLGVGIAVGWLMYPFSK' A
#
# COMPACT_ATOMS: atom_id res chain seq x y z
N MET A 1 -9.23 -12.63 -16.73
CA MET A 1 -8.58 -11.32 -16.56
C MET A 1 -7.45 -11.47 -15.58
N THR A 2 -6.21 -11.19 -15.98
CA THR A 2 -5.01 -11.32 -15.14
C THR A 2 -4.63 -9.92 -14.63
N LEU A 3 -4.44 -9.77 -13.32
CA LEU A 3 -4.05 -8.50 -12.73
C LEU A 3 -2.61 -8.17 -13.11
N SER A 4 -2.34 -6.91 -13.45
CA SER A 4 -0.96 -6.43 -13.57
C SER A 4 -0.29 -6.39 -12.19
N HIS A 5 1.04 -6.45 -12.14
CA HIS A 5 1.80 -6.34 -10.89
C HIS A 5 1.47 -5.06 -10.14
N LEU A 6 1.34 -3.94 -10.87
CA LEU A 6 0.96 -2.66 -10.28
C LEU A 6 -0.46 -2.72 -9.68
N GLN A 7 -1.41 -3.32 -10.38
CA GLN A 7 -2.78 -3.49 -9.87
C GLN A 7 -2.81 -4.37 -8.62
N ALA A 8 -2.07 -5.48 -8.62
CA ALA A 8 -1.96 -6.36 -7.45
C ALA A 8 -1.36 -5.62 -6.25
N MET A 9 -0.31 -4.83 -6.45
CA MET A 9 0.30 -4.00 -5.41
C MET A 9 -0.67 -2.95 -4.86
N LEU A 10 -1.40 -2.25 -5.73
CA LEU A 10 -2.41 -1.26 -5.34
C LEU A 10 -3.51 -1.88 -4.46
N LEU A 11 -4.04 -3.03 -4.88
CA LEU A 11 -5.07 -3.75 -4.12
C LEU A 11 -4.54 -4.24 -2.78
N PHE A 12 -3.32 -4.79 -2.74
CA PHE A 12 -2.66 -5.22 -1.51
C PHE A 12 -2.47 -4.05 -0.55
N ALA A 13 -1.87 -2.95 -1.01
CA ALA A 13 -1.62 -1.77 -0.21
C ALA A 13 -2.92 -1.20 0.35
N LEU A 14 -3.99 -1.14 -0.47
CA LEU A 14 -5.29 -0.66 -0.04
C LEU A 14 -5.90 -1.56 1.04
N ALA A 15 -5.94 -2.88 0.79
CA ALA A 15 -6.54 -3.84 1.71
C ALA A 15 -5.85 -3.83 3.08
N ILE A 16 -4.52 -3.86 3.10
CA ILE A 16 -3.74 -3.87 4.35
C ILE A 16 -3.87 -2.54 5.11
N SER A 17 -3.84 -1.41 4.40
CA SER A 17 -3.99 -0.09 5.02
C SER A 17 -5.34 0.06 5.69
N VAL A 18 -6.41 -0.38 5.04
CA VAL A 18 -7.77 -0.40 5.59
C VAL A 18 -7.84 -1.34 6.79
N ALA A 19 -7.37 -2.58 6.67
CA ALA A 19 -7.38 -3.55 7.76
C ALA A 19 -6.68 -3.02 9.02
N PHE A 20 -5.48 -2.47 8.88
CA PHE A 20 -4.75 -1.90 10.02
C PHE A 20 -5.39 -0.62 10.56
N GLY A 21 -5.96 0.23 9.70
CA GLY A 21 -6.71 1.40 10.17
C GLY A 21 -7.91 1.04 11.03
N PHE A 22 -8.66 0.01 10.63
CA PHE A 22 -9.79 -0.49 11.40
C PHE A 22 -9.37 -1.18 12.71
N LEU A 23 -8.24 -1.90 12.70
CA LEU A 23 -7.73 -2.59 13.88
C LEU A 23 -7.12 -1.64 14.92
N GLY A 24 -6.40 -0.60 14.47
CA GLY A 24 -5.57 0.24 15.34
C GLY A 24 -6.24 1.52 15.86
N ARG A 25 -7.31 2.01 15.24
CA ARG A 25 -7.90 3.33 15.55
C ARG A 25 -9.40 3.25 15.78
N ARG A 26 -9.89 3.86 16.86
CA ARG A 26 -11.34 3.90 17.21
C ARG A 26 -12.06 5.12 16.67
N ARG A 27 -11.37 6.26 16.55
CA ARG A 27 -11.95 7.50 16.03
C ARG A 27 -11.94 7.49 14.50
N PRO A 28 -13.06 7.80 13.83
CA PRO A 28 -13.16 7.69 12.37
C PRO A 28 -12.19 8.62 11.64
N ALA A 29 -11.98 9.84 12.15
CA ALA A 29 -11.05 10.80 11.55
C ALA A 29 -9.58 10.33 11.63
N GLU A 30 -9.15 9.83 12.80
CA GLU A 30 -7.80 9.29 13.00
C GLU A 30 -7.59 8.02 12.18
N ARG A 31 -8.62 7.18 12.07
CA ARG A 31 -8.63 5.98 11.23
C ARG A 31 -8.43 6.35 9.76
N ALA A 32 -9.24 7.25 9.22
CA ALA A 32 -9.13 7.66 7.82
C ALA A 32 -7.75 8.25 7.51
N ARG A 33 -7.24 9.14 8.38
CA ARG A 33 -5.88 9.69 8.25
C ARG A 33 -4.83 8.59 8.25
N PHE A 34 -4.94 7.61 9.14
CA PHE A 34 -4.00 6.50 9.22
C PHE A 34 -4.03 5.64 7.94
N ILE A 35 -5.22 5.26 7.46
CA ILE A 35 -5.39 4.46 6.24
C ILE A 35 -4.75 5.17 5.04
N VAL A 36 -5.01 6.46 4.87
CA VAL A 36 -4.44 7.23 3.75
C VAL A 36 -2.92 7.32 3.88
N TRP A 37 -2.40 7.62 5.07
CA TRP A 37 -0.96 7.70 5.29
C TRP A 37 -0.25 6.38 5.06
N SER A 38 -0.75 5.29 5.63
CA SER A 38 -0.15 3.96 5.46
C SER A 38 -0.22 3.50 4.01
N PHE A 39 -1.32 3.77 3.31
CA PHE A 39 -1.46 3.48 1.89
C PHE A 39 -0.38 4.20 1.06
N LEU A 40 -0.21 5.51 1.26
CA LEU A 40 0.83 6.28 0.58
C LEU A 40 2.24 5.77 0.87
N VAL A 41 2.52 5.37 2.12
CA VAL A 41 3.80 4.76 2.50
C VAL A 41 4.01 3.43 1.77
N PHE A 42 3.01 2.55 1.72
CA PHE A 42 3.10 1.29 0.99
C PHE A 42 3.33 1.51 -0.51
N LEU A 43 2.68 2.49 -1.13
CA LEU A 43 2.94 2.84 -2.53
C LEU A 43 4.37 3.33 -2.74
N GLY A 44 4.84 4.24 -1.88
CA GLY A 44 6.20 4.76 -1.94
C GLY A 44 7.24 3.66 -1.82
N VAL A 45 7.08 2.77 -0.84
CA VAL A 45 7.98 1.63 -0.65
C VAL A 45 7.89 0.65 -1.82
N GLY A 46 6.68 0.30 -2.27
CA GLY A 46 6.50 -0.64 -3.39
C GLY A 46 7.13 -0.14 -4.68
N ILE A 47 6.98 1.15 -5.00
CA ILE A 47 7.63 1.78 -6.16
C ILE A 47 9.14 1.83 -5.97
N ALA A 48 9.63 2.21 -4.79
CA ALA A 48 11.06 2.28 -4.51
C ALA A 48 11.73 0.90 -4.63
N VAL A 49 11.08 -0.15 -4.12
CA VAL A 49 11.54 -1.53 -4.26
C VAL A 49 11.51 -1.96 -5.72
N GLY A 50 10.42 -1.71 -6.45
CA GLY A 50 10.34 -2.02 -7.88
C GLY A 50 11.44 -1.34 -8.69
N TRP A 51 11.75 -0.08 -8.39
CA TRP A 51 12.83 0.66 -9.02
C TRP A 51 14.21 0.12 -8.65
N LEU A 52 14.43 -0.22 -7.38
CA LEU A 52 15.66 -0.84 -6.91
C LEU A 52 15.89 -2.23 -7.51
N MET A 53 14.83 -2.95 -7.84
CA MET A 53 14.90 -4.26 -8.51
C MET A 53 15.19 -4.15 -10.01
N TYR A 54 14.87 -3.02 -10.65
CA TYR A 54 15.14 -2.78 -12.07
C TYR A 54 16.59 -3.08 -12.51
N PRO A 55 17.65 -2.65 -11.79
CA PRO A 55 19.03 -2.97 -12.15
C PRO A 55 19.41 -4.46 -12.01
N PHE A 56 18.73 -5.22 -11.13
CA PHE A 56 18.96 -6.66 -10.94
C PHE A 56 18.17 -7.54 -11.92
N SER A 57 17.38 -6.93 -12.81
CA SER A 57 16.57 -7.62 -13.81
C SER A 57 17.31 -7.84 -15.15
N LYS A 58 18.63 -7.58 -15.19
CA LYS A 58 19.52 -7.96 -16.31
C LYS A 58 20.17 -9.32 -16.06
#